data_AF-A0A7I7W7L1-F1
#
_entry.id   AF-A0A7I7W7L1-F1
#
_cell.length_a   1.000
_cell.length_b   1.000
_cell.length_c   1.000
_cell.angle_alpha   90.00
_cell.angle_beta   90.00
_cell.angle_gamma   90.00
#
_symmetry.space_group_name_H-M   'P 1'
#
loop_
_entity.id
_entity.type
_entity.pdbx_description
1 polymer ?
#
loop_
_entity_poly.entity_id
_entity_poly.type
_entity_poly.pdbx_seq_one_letter_code
_entity_poly.pdbx_strand_id
1 'polypeptide(L)'
;MSMFIRRVACAVAVALAPMAYVAAVSTGVASAQPPDCGPGNWWNPGANACQPTAPPDCGAGNWWNPGANACQPVTPPPPPDCGPGNWWNPGPNACQPVVPPPPPQ
;
A
#
# COMPACT_ATOMS: atom_id res chain seq x y z
N MET A 1 -23.91 19.00 64.83
CA MET A 1 -22.65 19.10 64.05
C MET A 1 -22.34 17.83 63.24
N SER A 2 -22.36 16.63 63.84
CA SER A 2 -22.09 15.35 63.17
C SER A 2 -22.94 15.07 61.91
N MET A 3 -24.26 15.36 61.96
CA MET A 3 -25.16 15.07 60.84
C MET A 3 -24.91 15.94 59.59
N PHE A 4 -24.50 17.20 59.77
CA PHE A 4 -24.15 18.09 58.67
C PHE A 4 -22.85 17.67 57.99
N ILE A 5 -21.84 17.31 58.77
CA ILE A 5 -20.55 16.78 58.27
C ILE A 5 -20.79 15.53 57.43
N ARG A 6 -21.69 14.63 57.90
CA ARG A 6 -22.02 13.39 57.20
C ARG A 6 -22.75 13.62 55.87
N ARG A 7 -23.68 14.59 55.82
CA ARG A 7 -24.39 14.96 54.58
C ARG A 7 -23.47 15.59 53.55
N VAL A 8 -22.56 16.48 53.98
CA VAL A 8 -21.57 17.10 53.11
C VAL A 8 -20.61 16.03 52.56
N ALA A 9 -20.13 15.11 53.41
CA ALA A 9 -19.28 14.00 52.96
C ALA A 9 -19.96 13.11 51.92
N CYS A 10 -21.24 12.76 52.11
CA CYS A 10 -22.00 11.99 51.12
C CYS A 10 -22.18 12.76 49.81
N ALA A 11 -22.48 14.07 49.86
CA ALA A 11 -22.65 14.88 48.67
C ALA A 11 -21.35 14.99 47.86
N VAL A 12 -20.22 15.17 48.53
CA VAL A 12 -18.89 15.21 47.90
C VAL A 12 -18.55 13.85 47.27
N ALA A 13 -18.84 12.74 47.96
CA ALA A 13 -18.60 11.40 47.43
C ALA A 13 -19.43 11.13 46.17
N VAL A 14 -20.71 11.51 46.16
CA VAL A 14 -21.59 11.34 44.98
C VAL A 14 -21.15 12.21 43.81
N ALA A 15 -20.68 13.44 44.07
CA ALA A 15 -20.22 14.34 43.02
C ALA A 15 -18.90 13.88 42.37
N LEU A 16 -17.99 13.26 43.14
CA LEU A 16 -16.66 12.85 42.66
C LEU A 16 -16.61 11.40 42.17
N ALA A 17 -17.54 10.54 42.60
CA ALA A 17 -17.64 9.15 42.16
C ALA A 17 -17.64 8.96 40.63
N PRO A 18 -18.40 9.71 39.81
CA PRO A 18 -18.39 9.52 38.36
C PRO A 18 -17.05 9.90 37.73
N MET A 19 -16.36 10.93 38.22
CA MET A 19 -15.03 11.33 37.73
C MET A 19 -13.96 10.27 38.07
N ALA A 20 -14.01 9.72 39.28
CA ALA A 20 -13.13 8.64 39.69
C ALA A 20 -13.40 7.34 38.90
N TYR A 21 -14.67 7.05 38.62
CA TYR A 21 -15.05 5.91 37.78
C TYR A 21 -14.51 6.08 36.36
N VAL A 22 -14.74 7.24 35.71
CA VAL A 22 -14.21 7.53 34.37
C VAL A 22 -12.69 7.43 34.37
N ALA A 23 -11.98 7.96 35.36
CA ALA A 23 -10.51 7.82 35.43
C ALA A 23 -10.06 6.36 35.60
N ALA A 24 -10.81 5.54 36.32
CA ALA A 24 -10.50 4.12 36.54
C ALA A 24 -10.82 3.23 35.33
N VAL A 25 -11.87 3.54 34.56
CA VAL A 25 -12.29 2.76 33.38
C VAL A 25 -11.83 3.35 32.05
N SER A 26 -11.26 4.55 32.05
CA SER A 26 -10.47 5.07 30.94
C SER A 26 -9.18 4.29 30.88
N THR A 27 -9.27 3.02 30.49
CA THR A 27 -8.17 2.30 29.89
C THR A 27 -7.70 3.23 28.79
N GLY A 28 -6.51 3.82 28.97
CA GLY A 28 -5.94 4.70 27.97
C GLY A 28 -6.18 4.04 26.63
N VAL A 29 -6.74 4.80 25.67
CA VAL A 29 -6.52 4.51 24.26
C VAL A 29 -5.00 4.55 24.13
N ALA A 30 -4.39 3.42 24.45
CA ALA A 30 -2.99 3.18 24.27
C ALA A 30 -2.84 3.51 22.81
N SER A 31 -2.02 4.52 22.55
CA SER A 31 -1.42 4.75 21.25
C SER A 31 -0.77 3.42 20.90
N ALA A 32 -1.54 2.52 20.30
CA ALA A 32 -1.06 1.34 19.65
C ALA A 32 -0.16 1.93 18.58
N GLN A 33 1.14 1.89 18.85
CA GLN A 33 2.14 2.23 17.86
C GLN A 33 1.69 1.50 16.60
N PRO A 34 1.52 2.21 15.47
CA PRO A 34 1.16 1.56 14.22
C PRO A 34 2.02 0.31 14.07
N PRO A 35 1.44 -0.88 13.80
CA PRO A 35 2.21 -2.09 13.67
C PRO A 35 3.31 -1.87 12.62
N ASP A 36 4.51 -2.36 12.89
CA ASP A 36 5.62 -2.26 11.96
C ASP A 36 5.29 -3.12 10.72
N CYS A 37 5.02 -2.44 9.61
CA CYS A 37 4.67 -3.05 8.34
C CYS A 37 5.90 -3.54 7.55
N GLY A 38 7.10 -3.35 8.09
CA GLY A 38 8.35 -3.62 7.40
C GLY A 38 8.70 -2.59 6.32
N PRO A 39 9.90 -2.68 5.75
CA PRO A 39 10.39 -1.72 4.76
C PRO A 39 9.51 -1.70 3.50
N GLY A 40 9.21 -0.49 3.02
CA GLY A 40 8.42 -0.27 1.81
C GLY A 40 6.90 -0.25 2.03
N ASN A 41 6.42 -0.51 3.25
CA ASN A 41 4.99 -0.47 3.59
C ASN A 41 4.70 0.57 4.68
N TRP A 42 3.47 1.05 4.75
CA TRP A 42 2.97 1.95 5.78
C TRP A 42 1.66 1.42 6.35
N TRP A 43 1.40 1.72 7.63
CA TRP A 43 0.14 1.34 8.27
C TRP A 43 -0.98 2.31 7.89
N ASN A 44 -2.02 1.81 7.20
CA ASN A 44 -3.22 2.59 6.92
C ASN A 44 -4.29 2.33 8.01
N PRO A 45 -4.56 3.31 8.90
CA PRO A 45 -5.55 3.15 9.97
C PRO A 45 -7.00 3.09 9.44
N GLY A 46 -7.28 3.70 8.29
CA GLY A 46 -8.61 3.64 7.66
C GLY A 46 -8.93 2.28 7.05
N ALA A 47 -7.91 1.57 6.54
CA ALA A 47 -8.05 0.21 6.01
C ALA A 47 -7.76 -0.89 7.05
N ASN A 48 -7.26 -0.52 8.24
CA ASN A 48 -6.75 -1.42 9.27
C ASN A 48 -5.74 -2.45 8.71
N ALA A 49 -4.88 -2.02 7.79
CA ALA A 49 -3.96 -2.88 7.07
C ALA A 49 -2.67 -2.15 6.68
N CYS A 50 -1.59 -2.92 6.52
CA CYS A 50 -0.36 -2.44 5.90
C CYS A 50 -0.55 -2.29 4.39
N GLN A 51 -0.12 -1.16 3.84
CA GLN A 51 -0.18 -0.88 2.41
C GLN A 51 1.21 -0.54 1.85
N PRO A 52 1.49 -0.86 0.58
CA PRO A 52 2.71 -0.44 -0.08
C PRO A 52 2.83 1.09 -0.13
N THR A 53 4.04 1.61 0.08
CA THR A 53 4.35 3.05 -0.02
C THR A 53 4.51 3.48 -1.48
N ALA A 54 4.86 2.53 -2.34
CA ALA A 54 5.01 2.71 -3.77
C ALA A 54 4.35 1.53 -4.49
N PRO A 55 4.00 1.69 -5.78
CA PRO A 55 3.66 0.58 -6.65
C PRO A 55 4.72 -0.53 -6.54
N PRO A 56 4.32 -1.82 -6.55
CA PRO A 56 5.27 -2.90 -6.62
C PRO A 56 6.10 -2.81 -7.92
N ASP A 57 7.36 -3.26 -7.84
CA ASP A 57 8.20 -3.42 -9.02
C ASP A 57 7.65 -4.58 -9.86
N CYS A 58 7.21 -4.27 -11.08
CA CYS A 58 6.64 -5.24 -12.01
C CYS A 58 7.70 -5.91 -12.92
N GLY A 59 8.97 -5.53 -12.79
CA GLY A 59 10.05 -5.96 -13.68
C GLY A 59 9.99 -5.30 -15.06
N ALA A 60 11.04 -5.51 -15.86
CA ALA A 60 11.19 -4.90 -17.18
C ALA A 60 10.06 -5.35 -18.15
N GLY A 61 9.49 -4.38 -18.88
CA GLY A 61 8.42 -4.65 -19.85
C GLY A 61 7.01 -4.71 -19.26
N ASN A 62 6.86 -4.50 -17.95
CA ASN A 62 5.56 -4.43 -17.28
C ASN A 62 5.38 -3.09 -16.54
N TRP A 63 4.13 -2.71 -16.28
CA TRP A 63 3.76 -1.54 -15.50
C TRP A 63 2.68 -1.92 -14.47
N TRP A 64 2.66 -1.23 -13.33
CA TRP A 64 1.65 -1.45 -12.30
C TRP A 64 0.35 -0.73 -12.66
N ASN A 65 -0.75 -1.48 -12.84
CA ASN A 65 -2.07 -0.90 -13.04
C ASN A 65 -2.82 -0.80 -11.71
N PRO A 66 -3.07 0.43 -11.18
CA PRO A 66 -3.79 0.62 -9.92
C PRO A 66 -5.27 0.23 -10.00
N GLY A 67 -5.90 0.32 -11.17
CA GLY A 67 -7.30 -0.07 -11.36
C GLY A 67 -7.52 -1.58 -11.36
N ALA A 68 -6.53 -2.34 -11.85
CA ALA A 68 -6.54 -3.81 -11.82
C ALA A 68 -5.84 -4.40 -10.59
N ASN A 69 -5.14 -3.57 -9.81
CA ASN A 69 -4.29 -3.98 -8.69
C ASN A 69 -3.30 -5.10 -9.08
N ALA A 70 -2.73 -4.98 -10.29
CA ALA A 70 -1.88 -6.01 -10.90
C ALA A 70 -0.85 -5.39 -11.86
N CYS A 71 0.28 -6.09 -12.03
CA CYS A 71 1.25 -5.79 -13.08
C CYS A 71 0.72 -6.22 -14.45
N GLN A 72 0.87 -5.36 -15.45
CA GLN A 72 0.45 -5.61 -16.83
C GLN A 72 1.59 -5.35 -17.81
N PRO A 73 1.68 -6.10 -18.92
CA PRO A 73 2.67 -5.84 -19.95
C PRO A 73 2.46 -4.48 -20.61
N VAL A 74 3.56 -3.79 -20.88
CA VAL A 74 3.55 -2.59 -21.72
C VAL A 74 3.15 -3.03 -23.12
N THR A 75 2.10 -2.43 -23.66
CA THR A 75 1.57 -2.74 -24.99
C THR A 75 1.87 -1.58 -25.95
N PRO A 76 2.30 -1.86 -27.20
CA PRO A 76 2.53 -3.17 -27.79
C PRO A 76 3.75 -3.89 -27.19
N PRO A 77 3.76 -5.24 -27.15
CA PRO A 77 4.92 -5.99 -26.70
C PRO A 77 6.18 -5.56 -27.48
N PRO A 78 7.36 -5.59 -26.86
CA PRO A 78 8.59 -5.31 -27.58
C PRO A 78 8.75 -6.27 -28.77
N PRO A 79 9.41 -5.84 -29.86
CA PRO A 79 9.67 -6.70 -31.01
C PRO A 79 10.36 -8.00 -30.56
N PRO A 80 9.94 -9.17 -31.07
CA PRO A 80 10.62 -10.42 -30.79
C PRO A 80 12.07 -10.39 -31.31
N ASP A 81 12.97 -11.08 -30.60
CA ASP A 81 14.32 -11.34 -31.09
C ASP A 81 14.25 -12.32 -32.26
N CYS A 82 14.63 -11.86 -33.46
CA CYS A 82 14.61 -12.64 -34.69
C CYS A 82 15.89 -13.46 -34.91
N GLY A 83 16.86 -13.38 -34.00
CA GLY A 83 18.17 -13.99 -34.15
C GLY A 83 19.06 -13.27 -35.18
N PRO A 84 20.33 -13.68 -35.30
CA PRO A 84 21.30 -13.00 -36.14
C PRO A 84 20.95 -13.12 -37.63
N GLY A 85 21.07 -12.00 -38.35
CA GLY A 85 20.81 -11.94 -39.80
C GLY A 85 19.33 -11.75 -40.18
N ASN A 86 18.43 -11.59 -39.21
CA ASN A 86 17.02 -11.28 -39.44
C ASN A 86 16.62 -9.99 -38.72
N TRP A 87 15.55 -9.34 -39.18
CA TRP A 87 14.95 -8.17 -38.55
C TRP A 87 13.44 -8.35 -38.40
N TRP A 88 12.85 -7.76 -37.37
CA TRP A 88 11.40 -7.82 -37.17
C TRP A 88 10.68 -6.76 -38.00
N ASN A 89 9.74 -7.18 -38.86
CA ASN A 89 8.91 -6.28 -39.64
C ASN A 89 7.52 -6.08 -38.97
N PRO A 90 7.16 -4.84 -38.57
CA PRO A 90 5.86 -4.54 -37.96
C PRO A 90 4.67 -4.75 -38.88
N GLY A 91 4.84 -4.65 -40.21
CA GLY A 91 3.74 -4.77 -41.17
C GLY A 91 3.10 -6.17 -41.19
N PRO A 92 3.87 -7.23 -41.52
CA PRO A 92 3.39 -8.60 -41.48
C PRO A 92 3.50 -9.26 -40.09
N ASN A 93 4.01 -8.54 -39.07
CA ASN A 93 4.32 -9.07 -37.74
C ASN A 93 5.18 -10.36 -37.78
N ALA A 94 6.27 -10.32 -38.57
CA ALA A 94 7.12 -11.48 -38.82
C ALA A 94 8.61 -11.09 -38.95
N CYS A 95 9.49 -12.04 -38.64
CA CYS A 95 10.93 -11.91 -38.85
C CYS A 95 11.27 -12.10 -40.35
N GLN A 96 12.10 -11.23 -40.89
CA GLN A 96 12.54 -11.27 -42.28
C GLN A 96 14.08 -11.29 -42.38
N PRO A 97 14.66 -12.02 -43.35
CA PRO A 97 16.10 -12.01 -43.59
C PRO A 97 16.61 -10.62 -43.96
N VAL A 98 17.79 -10.26 -43.45
CA VAL A 98 18.57 -9.14 -43.98
C VAL A 98 19.16 -9.61 -45.32
N VAL A 99 18.56 -9.21 -46.43
CA VAL A 99 19.09 -9.53 -47.76
C VAL A 99 20.29 -8.61 -48.03
N PRO A 100 21.51 -9.14 -48.26
CA PRO A 100 22.65 -8.33 -48.63
C PRO A 100 22.37 -7.59 -49.95
N PRO A 101 22.89 -6.36 -50.14
CA PRO A 101 22.79 -5.69 -51.43
C PRO A 101 23.40 -6.57 -52.53
N PRO A 102 22.82 -6.60 -53.75
CA PRO A 102 23.40 -7.35 -54.86
C PRO A 102 24.82 -6.84 -55.14
N PRO A 103 25.75 -7.71 -55.56
CA PRO A 103 27.10 -7.28 -55.90
C PRO A 103 27.05 -6.23 -57.03
N PRO A 104 27.93 -5.21 -57.00
CA PRO A 104 28.09 -4.29 -58.13
C PRO A 104 28.34 -5.10 -59.41
N GLN A 105 27.58 -4.81 -60.47
CA GLN A 105 27.78 -5.39 -61.81
C GLN A 105 28.99 -4.77 -62.51
#